data_AF-A0A3F2RXW8-F1
#
_entry.id   AF-A0A3F2RXW8-F1
#
_cell.length_a   1.000
_cell.length_b   1.000
_cell.length_c   1.000
_cell.angle_alpha   90.00
_cell.angle_beta   90.00
_cell.angle_gamma   90.00
#
_symmetry.space_group_name_H-M   'P 1'
#
loop_
_entity.id
_entity.type
_entity.pdbx_description
1 polymer ?
#
loop_
_entity_poly.entity_id
_entity_poly.type
_entity_poly.pdbx_seq_one_letter_code
_entity_poly.pdbx_strand_id
1 'polypeptide(L)'
;MLKASSSSGSGPDEELGVGSAFLVDGMVYALVAVITAVQFARNCCRYRPWTVQKMIHLLMFFATVARSVFLVLVGLDWCDVLSGEVNESKCSTSERDLFYIMDQMPILAFFAIYALLMQFWAEVYYNAVDKLSTLTDIVKPAIRWFIAIVLLVQGLFWVFYASVWQNERAFFTRSQAILNMELFLIIATGFIYFGRKAYIELRYVPG
;
A
#
# COMPACT_ATOMS: atom_id res chain seq x y z
N MET A 1 -29.30 -37.20 5.53
CA MET A 1 -27.98 -36.61 5.27
C MET A 1 -27.99 -36.10 3.82
N LEU A 2 -28.48 -34.88 3.59
CA LEU A 2 -28.43 -34.20 2.29
C LEU A 2 -28.14 -32.73 2.61
N LYS A 3 -26.86 -32.35 2.48
CA LYS A 3 -26.46 -30.95 2.57
C LYS A 3 -26.66 -30.37 1.17
N ALA A 4 -27.71 -29.59 1.01
CA ALA A 4 -27.93 -28.79 -0.18
C ALA A 4 -26.72 -27.85 -0.34
N SER A 5 -26.01 -28.00 -1.45
CA SER A 5 -25.01 -27.05 -1.91
C SER A 5 -25.76 -25.80 -2.38
N SER A 6 -25.84 -24.77 -1.55
CA SER A 6 -26.29 -23.44 -1.97
C SER A 6 -25.20 -22.84 -2.86
N SER A 7 -25.37 -22.94 -4.18
CA SER A 7 -24.68 -22.07 -5.14
C SER A 7 -25.23 -20.65 -4.95
N SER A 8 -24.60 -19.88 -4.08
CA SER A 8 -24.86 -18.44 -3.94
C SER A 8 -24.19 -17.71 -5.11
N GLY A 9 -24.86 -17.67 -6.27
CA GLY A 9 -24.54 -16.67 -7.27
C GLY A 9 -25.01 -15.32 -6.76
N SER A 10 -24.14 -14.33 -6.75
CA SER A 10 -24.48 -12.92 -6.50
C SER A 10 -25.59 -12.50 -7.46
N GLY A 11 -26.59 -11.79 -6.96
CA GLY A 11 -27.64 -11.22 -7.82
C GLY A 11 -27.11 -10.05 -8.63
N PRO A 12 -27.70 -9.71 -9.79
CA PRO A 12 -27.28 -8.55 -10.60
C PRO A 12 -27.34 -7.23 -9.82
N ASP A 13 -28.27 -7.10 -8.88
CA ASP A 13 -28.37 -5.92 -8.00
C ASP A 13 -27.20 -5.83 -7.00
N GLU A 14 -26.67 -6.98 -6.57
CA GLU A 14 -25.52 -7.06 -5.66
C GLU A 14 -24.23 -6.67 -6.38
N GLU A 15 -24.03 -7.18 -7.60
CA GLU A 15 -22.87 -6.83 -8.44
C GLU A 15 -22.84 -5.34 -8.77
N LEU A 16 -24.00 -4.75 -9.10
CA LEU A 16 -24.15 -3.30 -9.29
C LEU A 16 -23.78 -2.49 -8.03
N GLY A 17 -24.17 -2.98 -6.85
CA GLY A 17 -23.83 -2.37 -5.57
C GLY A 17 -22.33 -2.41 -5.27
N VAL A 18 -21.71 -3.57 -5.50
CA VAL A 18 -20.27 -3.78 -5.30
C VAL A 18 -19.45 -2.93 -6.27
N GLY A 19 -19.81 -2.93 -7.56
CA GLY A 19 -19.15 -2.10 -8.57
C GLY A 19 -19.22 -0.60 -8.23
N SER A 20 -20.37 -0.13 -7.75
CA SER A 20 -20.54 1.26 -7.31
C SER A 20 -19.64 1.60 -6.13
N ALA A 21 -19.46 0.69 -5.16
CA ALA A 21 -18.54 0.91 -4.03
C ALA A 21 -17.10 1.09 -4.50
N PHE A 22 -16.63 0.25 -5.43
CA PHE A 22 -15.30 0.38 -6.03
C PHE A 22 -15.10 1.70 -6.76
N LEU A 23 -16.12 2.18 -7.51
CA LEU A 23 -16.07 3.47 -8.18
C LEU A 23 -15.98 4.63 -7.18
N VAL A 24 -16.75 4.59 -6.10
CA VAL A 24 -16.72 5.60 -5.02
C VAL A 24 -15.34 5.64 -4.37
N ASP A 25 -14.78 4.49 -4.01
CA ASP A 25 -13.43 4.40 -3.45
C ASP A 25 -12.38 4.93 -4.44
N GLY A 26 -12.52 4.60 -5.72
CA GLY A 26 -11.68 5.12 -6.80
C GLY A 26 -11.68 6.65 -6.85
N MET A 27 -12.85 7.28 -6.71
CA MET A 27 -12.99 8.75 -6.66
C MET A 27 -12.35 9.35 -5.40
N VAL A 28 -12.51 8.69 -4.24
CA VAL A 28 -11.87 9.13 -2.99
C VAL A 28 -10.35 9.10 -3.14
N TYR A 29 -9.78 8.02 -3.69
CA TYR A 29 -8.35 7.95 -3.96
C TYR A 29 -7.87 8.99 -4.98
N ALA A 30 -8.67 9.30 -6.01
CA ALA A 30 -8.36 10.37 -6.95
C ALA A 30 -8.30 11.74 -6.25
N LEU A 31 -9.22 12.02 -5.32
CA LEU A 31 -9.18 13.24 -4.52
C LEU A 31 -7.92 13.31 -3.65
N VAL A 32 -7.54 12.21 -3.01
CA VAL A 32 -6.28 12.13 -2.23
C VAL A 32 -5.05 12.33 -3.13
N ALA A 33 -5.07 11.82 -4.37
CA ALA A 33 -4.02 12.07 -5.34
C ALA A 33 -3.87 13.58 -5.63
N VAL A 34 -4.98 14.29 -5.86
CA VAL A 34 -4.96 15.74 -6.07
C VAL A 34 -4.39 16.47 -4.86
N ILE A 35 -4.85 16.13 -3.65
CA ILE A 35 -4.36 16.74 -2.40
C ILE A 35 -2.85 16.51 -2.27
N THR A 36 -2.38 15.29 -2.47
CA THR A 36 -0.97 14.94 -2.29
C THR A 36 -0.08 15.57 -3.36
N ALA A 37 -0.55 15.74 -4.59
CA ALA A 37 0.13 16.51 -5.63
C ALA A 37 0.29 17.98 -5.25
N VAL A 38 -0.77 18.62 -4.74
CA VAL A 38 -0.70 20.00 -4.24
C VAL A 38 0.30 20.12 -3.10
N GLN A 39 0.27 19.19 -2.14
CA GLN A 39 1.18 19.19 -1.01
C GLN A 39 2.64 18.94 -1.43
N PHE A 40 2.87 18.05 -2.40
CA PHE A 40 4.18 17.84 -3.00
C PHE A 40 4.69 19.12 -3.68
N ALA A 41 3.88 19.75 -4.53
CA ALA A 41 4.23 21.00 -5.21
C ALA A 41 4.60 22.09 -4.20
N ARG A 42 3.77 22.30 -3.17
CA ARG A 42 4.06 23.27 -2.09
C ARG A 42 5.38 22.99 -1.37
N ASN A 43 5.68 21.71 -1.11
CA ASN A 43 6.94 21.32 -0.48
C ASN A 43 8.15 21.52 -1.40
N CYS A 44 7.99 21.32 -2.70
CA CYS A 44 9.04 21.53 -3.71
C CYS A 44 9.32 23.01 -3.97
N CYS A 45 8.31 23.88 -3.91
CA CYS A 45 8.49 25.33 -4.04
C CYS A 45 9.30 25.96 -2.90
N ARG A 46 9.47 25.26 -1.76
CA ARG A 46 10.35 25.70 -0.67
C ARG A 46 11.77 25.19 -0.96
N TYR A 47 12.78 26.08 -0.94
CA TYR A 47 14.21 25.80 -1.19
C TYR A 47 14.88 24.91 -0.11
N ARG A 48 14.18 23.86 0.34
CA ARG A 48 14.73 22.84 1.23
C ARG A 48 15.28 21.67 0.40
N PRO A 49 16.36 21.03 0.85
CA PRO A 49 16.84 19.76 0.28
C PRO A 49 15.75 18.69 0.20
N TRP A 50 16.06 17.57 -0.46
CA TRP A 50 15.11 16.46 -0.58
C TRP A 50 14.82 15.83 0.79
N THR A 51 13.61 16.04 1.32
CA THR A 51 13.18 15.54 2.63
C THR A 51 12.33 14.28 2.52
N VAL A 52 12.23 13.52 3.61
CA VAL A 52 11.30 12.39 3.74
C VAL A 52 9.86 12.82 3.43
N GLN A 53 9.48 14.02 3.84
CA GLN A 53 8.16 14.57 3.52
C GLN A 53 7.92 14.70 2.01
N LYS A 54 8.91 15.11 1.22
CA LYS A 54 8.79 15.16 -0.26
C LYS A 54 8.62 13.76 -0.84
N MET A 55 9.38 12.79 -0.33
CA MET A 55 9.26 11.37 -0.73
C MET A 55 7.88 10.81 -0.42
N ILE A 56 7.37 11.06 0.79
CA ILE A 56 6.04 10.61 1.22
C ILE A 56 4.97 11.15 0.27
N HIS A 57 4.93 12.46 -0.01
CA HIS A 57 3.88 13.03 -0.86
C HIS A 57 3.99 12.58 -2.31
N LEU A 58 5.22 12.46 -2.85
CA LEU A 58 5.44 11.95 -4.19
C LEU A 58 4.97 10.50 -4.34
N LEU A 59 5.39 9.65 -3.41
CA LEU A 59 5.01 8.24 -3.43
C LEU A 59 3.50 8.07 -3.18
N MET A 60 2.93 8.90 -2.31
CA MET A 60 1.49 8.91 -2.02
C MET A 60 0.67 9.30 -3.25
N PHE A 61 1.13 10.28 -4.03
CA PHE A 61 0.51 10.64 -5.30
C PHE A 61 0.47 9.44 -6.26
N PHE A 62 1.62 8.79 -6.50
CA PHE A 62 1.64 7.63 -7.40
C PHE A 62 0.81 6.45 -6.89
N ALA A 63 0.88 6.15 -5.58
CA ALA A 63 0.12 5.08 -4.96
C ALA A 63 -1.40 5.29 -5.09
N THR A 64 -1.86 6.52 -4.83
CA THR A 64 -3.29 6.87 -4.89
C THR A 64 -3.81 6.94 -6.33
N VAL A 65 -3.01 7.41 -7.29
CA VAL A 65 -3.35 7.32 -8.72
C VAL A 65 -3.47 5.86 -9.15
N ALA A 66 -2.47 5.03 -8.86
CA ALA A 66 -2.49 3.62 -9.25
C ALA A 66 -3.68 2.89 -8.60
N ARG A 67 -3.96 3.14 -7.33
CA ARG A 67 -5.12 2.56 -6.63
C ARG A 67 -6.45 3.04 -7.21
N SER A 68 -6.56 4.34 -7.51
CA SER A 68 -7.76 4.92 -8.12
C SER A 68 -8.06 4.28 -9.47
N VAL A 69 -7.05 4.18 -10.35
CA VAL A 69 -7.19 3.54 -11.67
C VAL A 69 -7.61 2.08 -11.51
N PHE A 70 -6.95 1.31 -10.65
CA PHE A 70 -7.29 -0.09 -10.41
C PHE A 70 -8.74 -0.25 -9.92
N LEU A 71 -9.17 0.54 -8.92
CA LEU A 71 -10.54 0.45 -8.38
C LEU A 71 -11.60 0.86 -9.41
N VAL A 72 -11.31 1.85 -10.27
CA VAL A 72 -12.20 2.20 -11.37
C VAL A 72 -12.34 1.05 -12.35
N LEU A 73 -11.23 0.40 -12.72
CA LEU A 73 -11.27 -0.77 -13.63
C LEU A 73 -12.06 -1.93 -13.01
N VAL A 74 -11.87 -2.23 -11.72
CA VAL A 74 -12.66 -3.23 -10.99
C VAL A 74 -14.14 -2.86 -10.94
N GLY A 75 -14.47 -1.59 -10.68
CA GLY A 75 -15.85 -1.10 -10.66
C GLY A 75 -16.54 -1.14 -12.03
N LEU A 76 -15.77 -1.21 -13.11
CA LEU A 76 -16.22 -1.45 -14.49
C LEU A 76 -16.21 -2.93 -14.88
N ASP A 77 -16.13 -3.83 -13.90
CA ASP A 77 -16.16 -5.29 -14.05
C ASP A 77 -14.98 -5.88 -14.85
N TRP A 78 -13.77 -5.35 -14.61
CA TRP A 78 -12.57 -5.89 -15.23
C TRP A 78 -12.38 -7.38 -14.89
N CYS A 79 -12.40 -8.23 -15.92
CA CYS A 79 -12.29 -9.68 -15.83
C CYS A 79 -13.42 -10.37 -15.05
N ASP A 80 -14.64 -9.81 -15.11
CA ASP A 80 -15.88 -10.40 -14.54
C ASP A 80 -15.78 -10.58 -13.02
N VAL A 81 -14.92 -9.80 -12.38
CA VAL A 81 -14.50 -9.99 -10.99
C VAL A 81 -15.62 -9.65 -10.00
N LEU A 82 -16.64 -8.88 -10.42
CA LEU A 82 -17.79 -8.56 -9.56
C LEU A 82 -18.63 -9.79 -9.22
N SER A 83 -18.52 -10.87 -10.02
CA SER A 83 -19.13 -12.17 -9.73
C SER A 83 -18.46 -12.95 -8.58
N GLY A 84 -17.38 -12.43 -8.01
CA GLY A 84 -16.70 -12.93 -6.81
C GLY A 84 -15.32 -13.53 -7.06
N GLU A 85 -15.01 -13.95 -8.29
CA GLU A 85 -13.69 -14.44 -8.69
C GLU A 85 -13.30 -13.95 -10.09
N VAL A 86 -12.00 -13.90 -10.37
CA VAL A 86 -11.51 -13.54 -11.71
C VAL A 86 -11.86 -14.66 -12.69
N ASN A 87 -12.67 -14.36 -13.70
CA ASN A 87 -13.12 -15.36 -14.67
C ASN A 87 -12.01 -15.69 -15.69
N GLU A 88 -11.43 -16.89 -15.58
CA GLU A 88 -10.34 -17.34 -16.45
C GLU A 88 -10.71 -17.46 -17.93
N SER A 89 -12.00 -17.60 -18.26
CA SER A 89 -12.46 -17.71 -19.64
C SER A 89 -12.59 -16.36 -20.35
N LYS A 90 -12.84 -15.29 -19.58
CA LYS A 90 -13.04 -13.92 -20.08
C LYS A 90 -11.77 -13.06 -19.99
N CYS A 91 -10.76 -13.51 -19.25
CA CYS A 91 -9.54 -12.77 -18.97
C CYS A 91 -8.34 -13.52 -19.49
N SER A 92 -7.54 -12.90 -20.37
CA SER A 92 -6.28 -13.51 -20.80
C SER A 92 -5.30 -13.65 -19.62
N THR A 93 -4.32 -14.57 -19.72
CA THR A 93 -3.29 -14.74 -18.68
C THR A 93 -2.57 -13.41 -18.39
N SER A 94 -2.24 -12.63 -19.42
CA SER A 94 -1.58 -11.32 -19.25
C SER A 94 -2.44 -10.28 -18.55
N GLU A 95 -3.76 -10.23 -18.84
CA GLU A 95 -4.67 -9.30 -18.16
C GLU A 95 -4.83 -9.66 -16.69
N ARG A 96 -4.89 -10.95 -16.39
CA ARG A 96 -4.97 -11.44 -15.02
C ARG A 96 -3.70 -11.18 -14.23
N ASP A 97 -2.52 -11.39 -14.83
CA ASP A 97 -1.25 -11.06 -14.18
C ASP A 97 -1.14 -9.55 -13.93
N LEU A 98 -1.58 -8.73 -14.90
CA LEU A 98 -1.66 -7.29 -14.74
C LEU A 98 -2.64 -6.90 -13.63
N PHE A 99 -3.80 -7.55 -13.53
CA PHE A 99 -4.78 -7.32 -12.46
C PHE A 99 -4.13 -7.51 -11.09
N TYR A 100 -3.44 -8.63 -10.86
CA TYR A 100 -2.78 -8.91 -9.58
C TYR A 100 -1.63 -7.95 -9.29
N ILE A 101 -0.83 -7.59 -10.30
CA ILE A 101 0.25 -6.61 -10.12
C ILE A 101 -0.33 -5.23 -9.80
N MET A 102 -1.40 -4.79 -10.49
CA MET A 102 -2.05 -3.50 -10.26
C MET A 102 -2.77 -3.43 -8.92
N ASP A 103 -3.29 -4.53 -8.39
CA ASP A 103 -3.83 -4.59 -7.03
C ASP A 103 -2.73 -4.43 -5.97
N GLN A 104 -1.60 -5.09 -6.17
CA GLN A 104 -0.53 -5.20 -5.16
C GLN A 104 0.46 -4.03 -5.18
N MET A 105 0.70 -3.43 -6.34
CA MET A 105 1.60 -2.28 -6.50
C MET A 105 1.25 -1.11 -5.56
N PRO A 106 -0.02 -0.65 -5.47
CA PRO A 106 -0.41 0.36 -4.49
C PRO A 106 -0.15 -0.07 -3.05
N ILE A 107 -0.42 -1.33 -2.69
CA ILE A 107 -0.23 -1.85 -1.33
C ILE A 107 1.24 -1.74 -0.90
N LEU A 108 2.18 -2.08 -1.78
CA LEU A 108 3.62 -1.91 -1.53
C LEU A 108 4.01 -0.44 -1.40
N ALA A 109 3.43 0.42 -2.23
CA ALA A 109 3.68 1.85 -2.15
C ALA A 109 3.16 2.42 -0.82
N PHE A 110 1.96 2.01 -0.37
CA PHE A 110 1.44 2.34 0.96
C PHE A 110 2.38 1.86 2.07
N PHE A 111 2.83 0.61 2.02
CA PHE A 111 3.80 0.09 2.97
C PHE A 111 5.06 0.98 3.05
N ALA A 112 5.66 1.32 1.91
CA ALA A 112 6.84 2.17 1.86
C ALA A 112 6.55 3.59 2.39
N ILE A 113 5.37 4.15 2.10
CA ILE A 113 4.92 5.44 2.65
C ILE A 113 4.85 5.38 4.18
N TYR A 114 4.23 4.35 4.75
CA TYR A 114 4.12 4.22 6.20
C TYR A 114 5.46 3.92 6.87
N ALA A 115 6.37 3.19 6.20
CA ALA A 115 7.75 3.01 6.66
C ALA A 115 8.53 4.34 6.67
N LEU A 116 8.36 5.17 5.63
CA LEU A 116 8.93 6.53 5.59
C LEU A 116 8.28 7.46 6.63
N LEU A 117 6.99 7.29 6.92
CA LEU A 117 6.30 8.04 7.97
C LEU A 117 6.83 7.65 9.36
N MET A 118 7.05 6.37 9.61
CA MET A 118 7.76 5.89 10.79
C MET A 118 9.17 6.49 10.87
N GLN A 119 9.93 6.52 9.75
CA GLN A 119 11.23 7.19 9.70
C GLN A 119 11.12 8.66 10.08
N PHE A 120 10.12 9.38 9.56
CA PHE A 120 9.90 10.78 9.90
C PHE A 120 9.71 10.98 11.42
N TRP A 121 8.91 10.14 12.08
CA TRP A 121 8.77 10.21 13.54
C TRP A 121 10.06 9.87 14.28
N ALA A 122 10.85 8.93 13.77
CA ALA A 122 12.18 8.67 14.28
C ALA A 122 13.08 9.90 14.13
N GLU A 123 13.06 10.60 12.98
CA GLU A 123 13.80 11.84 12.78
C GLU A 123 13.40 12.90 13.82
N VAL A 124 12.11 13.10 14.07
CA VAL A 124 11.64 14.04 15.10
C VAL A 124 12.19 13.66 16.49
N TYR A 125 12.08 12.38 16.87
CA TYR A 125 12.59 11.90 18.16
C TYR A 125 14.10 12.08 18.31
N TYR A 126 14.89 11.59 17.35
CA TYR A 126 16.35 11.62 17.45
C TYR A 126 16.93 13.05 17.35
N ASN A 127 16.25 13.96 16.65
CA ASN A 127 16.59 15.38 16.70
C ASN A 127 16.29 15.98 18.08
N ALA A 128 15.18 15.61 18.72
CA ALA A 128 14.82 16.13 20.04
C ALA A 128 15.79 15.69 21.15
N VAL A 129 16.40 14.52 21.03
CA VAL A 129 17.38 13.99 22.00
C VAL A 129 18.84 14.17 21.57
N ASP A 130 19.10 14.94 20.52
CA ASP A 130 20.44 15.25 19.98
C ASP A 130 21.31 14.01 19.65
N LYS A 131 20.67 12.95 19.11
CA LYS A 131 21.33 11.67 18.74
C LYS A 131 21.35 11.48 17.23
N LEU A 132 21.86 12.48 16.51
CA LEU A 132 21.83 12.54 15.05
C LEU A 132 22.72 11.47 14.36
N SER A 133 23.81 11.05 15.01
CA SER A 133 24.66 9.96 14.50
C SER A 133 23.89 8.64 14.44
N THR A 134 23.21 8.25 15.52
CA THR A 134 22.35 7.06 15.54
C THR A 134 21.26 7.11 14.47
N LEU A 135 20.63 8.27 14.27
CA LEU A 135 19.62 8.46 13.24
C LEU A 135 20.19 8.22 11.82
N THR A 136 21.36 8.79 11.54
CA THR A 136 21.97 8.80 10.20
C THR A 136 22.64 7.48 9.86
N ASP A 137 23.36 6.89 10.81
CA ASP A 137 24.23 5.74 10.56
C ASP A 137 23.49 4.40 10.76
N ILE A 138 22.40 4.39 11.55
CA ILE A 138 21.70 3.14 11.92
C ILE A 138 20.25 3.17 11.46
N VAL A 139 19.45 4.14 11.92
CA VAL A 139 17.99 4.11 11.76
C VAL A 139 17.57 4.30 10.31
N LYS A 140 18.08 5.34 9.63
CA LYS A 140 17.75 5.60 8.21
C LYS A 140 18.18 4.44 7.30
N PRO A 141 19.42 3.92 7.39
CA PRO A 141 19.82 2.76 6.60
C PRO A 141 18.96 1.53 6.87
N ALA A 142 18.66 1.22 8.14
CA ALA A 142 17.84 0.06 8.50
C ALA A 142 16.45 0.12 7.87
N ILE A 143 15.78 1.28 7.91
CA ILE A 143 14.45 1.45 7.31
C ILE A 143 14.52 1.33 5.79
N ARG A 144 15.54 1.93 5.15
CA ARG A 144 15.74 1.82 3.69
C ARG A 144 15.99 0.37 3.26
N TRP A 145 16.82 -0.36 4.00
CA TRP A 145 17.06 -1.79 3.76
C TRP A 145 15.80 -2.61 3.98
N PHE A 146 15.00 -2.32 5.00
CA PHE A 146 13.73 -3.00 5.23
C PHE A 146 12.77 -2.80 4.06
N ILE A 147 12.62 -1.57 3.56
CA ILE A 147 11.82 -1.29 2.35
C ILE A 147 12.37 -2.06 1.15
N ALA A 148 13.68 -2.00 0.90
CA ALA A 148 14.31 -2.67 -0.23
C ALA A 148 14.13 -4.19 -0.19
N ILE A 149 14.26 -4.82 0.99
CA ILE A 149 14.05 -6.26 1.19
C ILE A 149 12.61 -6.64 0.90
N VAL A 150 11.64 -5.88 1.41
CA VAL A 150 10.21 -6.16 1.15
C VAL A 150 9.88 -6.04 -0.34
N LEU A 151 10.40 -5.02 -1.02
CA LEU A 151 10.22 -4.86 -2.47
C LEU A 151 10.87 -6.01 -3.25
N LEU A 152 12.07 -6.46 -2.84
CA LEU A 152 12.75 -7.58 -3.46
C LEU A 152 11.98 -8.89 -3.27
N VAL A 153 11.54 -9.18 -2.05
CA VAL A 153 10.73 -10.35 -1.74
C VAL A 153 9.44 -10.33 -2.56
N GLN A 154 8.75 -9.20 -2.63
CA GLN A 154 7.52 -9.08 -3.42
C GLN A 154 7.77 -9.25 -4.93
N GLY A 155 8.88 -8.71 -5.46
CA GLY A 155 9.28 -8.92 -6.84
C GLY A 155 9.53 -10.40 -7.14
N LEU A 156 10.19 -11.11 -6.23
CA LEU A 156 10.35 -12.57 -6.34
C LEU A 156 9.00 -13.29 -6.32
N PHE A 157 8.08 -12.90 -5.42
CA PHE A 157 6.72 -13.45 -5.39
C PHE A 157 6.02 -13.30 -6.75
N TRP A 158 6.10 -12.14 -7.41
CA TRP A 158 5.53 -11.96 -8.74
C TRP A 158 6.18 -12.83 -9.81
N VAL A 159 7.51 -12.96 -9.81
CA VAL A 159 8.23 -13.84 -10.76
C VAL A 159 7.82 -15.30 -10.56
N PHE A 160 7.73 -15.74 -9.31
CA PHE A 160 7.32 -17.10 -8.95
C PHE A 160 5.87 -17.40 -9.32
N TYR A 161 4.97 -16.43 -9.10
CA TYR A 161 3.58 -16.50 -9.53
C TYR A 161 3.47 -16.61 -11.06
N ALA A 162 4.19 -15.76 -11.79
CA ALA A 162 4.16 -15.73 -13.25
C ALA A 162 4.80 -16.97 -13.90
N SER A 163 5.59 -17.77 -13.18
CA SER A 163 6.32 -18.92 -13.74
C SER A 163 5.79 -20.27 -13.28
N VAL A 164 5.90 -20.58 -11.98
CA VAL A 164 5.70 -21.93 -11.44
C VAL A 164 4.30 -22.11 -10.83
N TRP A 165 3.75 -21.06 -10.23
CA TRP A 165 2.54 -21.15 -9.42
C TRP A 165 1.29 -20.52 -10.06
N GLN A 166 1.24 -20.44 -11.38
CA GLN A 166 0.10 -19.84 -12.11
C GLN A 166 -1.26 -20.47 -11.77
N ASN A 167 -1.28 -21.74 -11.34
CA ASN A 167 -2.51 -22.48 -11.00
C ASN A 167 -2.85 -22.46 -9.50
N GLU A 168 -1.95 -21.99 -8.63
CA GLU A 168 -2.12 -22.02 -7.16
C GLU A 168 -2.53 -20.64 -6.60
N ARG A 169 -3.46 -19.96 -7.30
CA ARG A 169 -3.82 -18.55 -7.03
C ARG A 169 -4.30 -18.33 -5.60
N ALA A 170 -5.19 -19.19 -5.11
CA ALA A 170 -5.77 -19.06 -3.78
C ALA A 170 -4.69 -19.11 -2.68
N PHE A 171 -3.69 -19.99 -2.83
CA PHE A 171 -2.56 -20.08 -1.92
C PHE A 171 -1.70 -18.80 -1.98
N PHE A 172 -1.45 -18.28 -3.18
CA PHE A 172 -0.66 -17.08 -3.39
C PHE A 172 -1.31 -15.84 -2.76
N THR A 173 -2.58 -15.56 -3.10
CA THR A 173 -3.31 -14.40 -2.59
C THR A 173 -3.44 -14.45 -1.07
N ARG A 174 -3.68 -15.63 -0.49
CA ARG A 174 -3.75 -15.79 0.96
C ARG A 174 -2.40 -15.55 1.64
N SER A 175 -1.33 -16.12 1.10
CA SER A 175 0.02 -15.93 1.63
C SER A 175 0.42 -14.46 1.58
N GLN A 176 0.10 -13.78 0.48
CA GLN A 176 0.35 -12.36 0.32
C GLN A 176 -0.45 -11.50 1.30
N ALA A 177 -1.73 -11.83 1.53
CA ALA A 177 -2.54 -11.13 2.53
C ALA A 177 -1.95 -11.25 3.94
N ILE A 178 -1.45 -12.43 4.32
CA ILE A 178 -0.78 -12.66 5.61
C ILE A 178 0.51 -11.87 5.70
N LEU A 179 1.37 -11.92 4.68
CA LEU A 179 2.62 -11.15 4.64
C LEU A 179 2.36 -9.65 4.76
N ASN A 180 1.39 -9.12 4.00
CA ASN A 180 1.00 -7.71 4.08
C ASN A 180 0.53 -7.35 5.49
N MET A 181 -0.32 -8.18 6.10
CA MET A 181 -0.79 -7.97 7.48
C MET A 181 0.38 -7.88 8.47
N GLU A 182 1.32 -8.81 8.41
CA GLU A 182 2.50 -8.82 9.29
C GLU A 182 3.37 -7.57 9.08
N LEU A 183 3.63 -7.20 7.83
CA LEU A 183 4.39 -6.00 7.49
C LEU A 183 3.73 -4.73 8.03
N PHE A 184 2.41 -4.58 7.86
CA PHE A 184 1.69 -3.44 8.41
C PHE A 184 1.66 -3.44 9.94
N LEU A 185 1.64 -4.61 10.59
CA LEU A 185 1.74 -4.71 12.05
C LEU A 185 3.11 -4.25 12.56
N ILE A 186 4.19 -4.64 11.90
CA ILE A 186 5.56 -4.18 12.21
C ILE A 186 5.64 -2.65 12.08
N ILE A 187 5.14 -2.11 10.97
CA ILE A 187 5.16 -0.66 10.72
C ILE A 187 4.29 0.09 11.74
N ALA A 188 3.10 -0.39 12.05
CA ALA A 188 2.22 0.22 13.06
C ALA A 188 2.89 0.25 14.43
N THR A 189 3.57 -0.85 14.82
CA THR A 189 4.31 -0.93 16.08
C THR A 189 5.45 0.10 16.11
N GLY A 190 6.25 0.18 15.05
CA GLY A 190 7.33 1.15 14.94
C GLY A 190 6.82 2.60 14.94
N PHE A 191 5.72 2.88 14.25
CA PHE A 191 5.06 4.18 14.24
C PHE A 191 4.60 4.60 15.64
N ILE A 192 3.92 3.71 16.38
CA ILE A 192 3.48 3.98 17.76
C ILE A 192 4.70 4.21 18.66
N TYR A 193 5.76 3.40 18.52
CA TYR A 193 6.97 3.52 19.33
C TYR A 193 7.67 4.87 19.13
N PHE A 194 8.03 5.22 17.89
CA PHE A 194 8.73 6.47 17.60
C PHE A 194 7.83 7.70 17.80
N GLY A 195 6.55 7.61 17.43
CA GLY A 195 5.58 8.68 17.65
C GLY A 195 5.40 8.99 19.14
N ARG A 196 5.27 7.96 19.99
CA ARG A 196 5.19 8.14 21.45
C ARG A 196 6.46 8.75 22.02
N LYS A 197 7.64 8.27 21.61
CA LYS A 197 8.92 8.82 22.09
C LYS A 197 9.09 10.27 21.67
N ALA A 198 8.86 10.61 20.41
CA ALA A 198 8.88 11.99 19.93
C ALA A 198 7.93 12.90 20.72
N TYR A 199 6.69 12.45 20.94
CA TYR A 199 5.69 13.21 21.70
C TYR A 199 6.14 13.53 23.13
N ILE A 200 6.74 12.56 23.83
CA ILE A 200 7.23 12.75 25.20
C ILE A 200 8.34 13.80 25.23
N GLU A 201 9.36 13.68 24.38
CA GLU A 201 10.49 14.61 24.38
C GLU A 201 10.07 16.04 24.02
N LEU A 202 9.15 16.20 23.06
CA LEU A 202 8.66 17.53 22.65
C LEU A 202 7.89 18.27 23.75
N ARG A 203 7.34 17.57 24.76
CA ARG A 203 6.69 18.23 25.90
C ARG A 203 7.68 18.87 26.88
N TYR A 204 8.94 18.43 26.88
CA TYR A 204 9.97 18.93 27.80
C TYR A 204 10.78 20.09 27.23
N VAL A 205 10.56 20.46 25.96
CA VAL A 205 11.18 21.65 25.36
C VAL A 205 10.46 22.89 25.90
N PRO A 206 11.16 23.82 26.58
CA PRO A 206 10.55 25.09 26.99
C PRO A 206 10.11 25.87 25.74
N GLY A 207 8.87 26.36 25.74
CA GLY A 207 8.29 27.15 24.65
C GLY A 207 8.84 28.57 24.58
#